data_AF-A0AAE4Q8Q8-F1
#
_entry.id   AF-A0AAE4Q8Q8-F1
#
_cell.length_a   1.000
_cell.length_b   1.000
_cell.length_c   1.000
_cell.angle_alpha   90.00
_cell.angle_beta   90.00
_cell.angle_gamma   90.00
#
_symmetry.space_group_name_H-M   'P 1'
#
loop_
_entity.id
_entity.type
_entity.pdbx_description
1 polymer ?
#
loop_
_entity_poly.entity_id
_entity_poly.type
_entity_poly.pdbx_seq_one_letter_code
_entity_poly.pdbx_strand_id
1 'polypeptide(L)'
;MMLKPSIDTLLDKVPSKYSLVILQAKRAHELEAGATPTQSFKSVKSTLQALEEIESGNVVIHPDPSAKRAAVRAKIEAERLAKEEEERKIKEQIAKEKEEEGEKI
;
A
#
# COMPACT_ATOMS: atom_id res chain seq x y z
N MET A 1 18.03 -10.66 27.05
CA MET A 1 17.09 -9.53 26.88
C MET A 1 15.78 -10.10 26.35
N MET A 2 14.66 -9.94 27.07
CA MET A 2 13.36 -10.40 26.58
C MET A 2 12.94 -9.55 25.38
N LEU A 3 12.48 -10.20 24.31
CA LEU A 3 11.89 -9.53 23.15
C LEU A 3 10.63 -8.80 23.62
N LYS A 4 10.62 -7.48 23.47
CA LYS A 4 9.41 -6.65 23.60
C LYS A 4 9.02 -6.19 22.19
N PRO A 5 7.73 -6.17 21.85
CA PRO A 5 6.58 -6.58 22.66
C PRO A 5 6.46 -8.11 22.89
N SER A 6 5.66 -8.51 23.88
CA SER A 6 5.42 -9.93 24.19
C SER A 6 4.49 -10.57 23.16
N ILE A 7 4.57 -11.88 22.96
CA ILE A 7 3.69 -12.57 22.00
C ILE A 7 2.23 -12.50 22.44
N ASP A 8 1.94 -12.61 23.73
CA ASP A 8 0.56 -12.61 24.22
C ASP A 8 -0.12 -11.27 23.95
N THR A 9 0.56 -10.14 24.20
CA THR A 9 0.03 -8.80 23.90
C THR A 9 -0.23 -8.57 22.41
N LEU A 10 0.55 -9.21 21.53
CA LEU A 10 0.35 -9.14 20.08
C LEU A 10 -0.83 -10.00 19.62
N LEU A 11 -1.07 -11.14 20.26
CA LEU A 11 -2.19 -12.03 19.93
C LEU A 11 -3.55 -11.46 20.37
N ASP A 12 -3.58 -10.52 21.32
CA ASP A 12 -4.78 -9.73 21.63
C ASP A 12 -5.17 -8.79 20.46
N LYS A 13 -4.21 -8.45 19.58
CA LYS A 13 -4.42 -7.52 18.45
C LYS A 13 -4.65 -8.23 17.11
N VAL A 14 -4.22 -9.48 17.00
CA VAL A 14 -4.18 -10.21 15.72
C VAL A 14 -4.77 -11.61 15.90
N PRO A 15 -5.65 -12.08 15.01
CA PRO A 15 -6.46 -13.28 15.23
C PRO A 15 -5.68 -14.60 15.30
N SER A 16 -4.41 -14.63 14.87
CA SER A 16 -3.59 -15.85 14.93
C SER A 16 -2.10 -15.55 14.86
N LYS A 17 -1.28 -16.52 15.31
CA LYS A 17 0.18 -16.48 15.18
C LYS A 17 0.64 -16.35 13.71
N TYR A 18 -0.01 -17.06 12.79
CA TYR A 18 0.32 -16.99 11.37
C TYR A 18 0.01 -15.61 10.80
N SER A 19 -1.15 -15.05 11.13
CA SER A 19 -1.55 -13.70 10.74
C SER A 19 -0.58 -12.65 11.28
N LEU A 20 -0.10 -12.82 12.51
CA LEU A 20 0.88 -11.94 13.14
C LEU A 20 2.21 -11.94 12.37
N VAL A 21 2.76 -13.12 12.08
CA VAL A 21 4.03 -13.25 11.32
C VAL A 21 3.91 -12.62 9.94
N ILE A 22 2.79 -12.85 9.23
CA ILE A 22 2.56 -12.28 7.90
C ILE A 22 2.42 -10.75 7.98
N LEU A 23 1.67 -10.23 8.95
CA LEU A 23 1.47 -8.79 9.12
C LEU A 23 2.79 -8.10 9.47
N GLN A 24 3.56 -8.68 10.40
CA GLN A 24 4.89 -8.20 10.78
C GLN A 24 5.82 -8.15 9.56
N ALA A 25 5.92 -9.23 8.79
CA ALA A 25 6.81 -9.31 7.63
C ALA A 25 6.45 -8.27 6.57
N LYS A 26 5.16 -8.13 6.24
CA LYS A 26 4.70 -7.12 5.28
C LYS A 26 5.04 -5.71 5.74
N ARG A 27 4.76 -5.39 7.01
CA ARG A 27 5.02 -4.05 7.52
C ARG A 27 6.52 -3.76 7.64
N ALA A 28 7.32 -4.73 8.03
CA ALA A 28 8.77 -4.59 8.07
C ALA A 28 9.34 -4.25 6.68
N HIS A 29 8.86 -4.93 5.63
CA HIS A 29 9.27 -4.62 4.25
C HIS A 29 8.82 -3.23 3.79
N GLU A 30 7.63 -2.76 4.19
CA GLU A 30 7.20 -1.39 3.93
C GLU A 30 8.16 -0.38 4.57
N LEU A 31 8.52 -0.58 5.84
CA LEU A 31 9.47 0.28 6.56
C LEU A 31 10.86 0.26 5.91
N GLU A 32 11.33 -0.91 5.48
CA GLU A 32 12.60 -1.05 4.74
C GLU A 32 12.58 -0.35 3.38
N ALA A 33 11.42 -0.34 2.71
CA ALA A 33 11.20 0.39 1.46
C ALA A 33 11.05 1.91 1.67
N GLY A 34 11.21 2.41 2.90
CA GLY A 34 11.13 3.84 3.22
C GLY A 34 9.71 4.35 3.49
N ALA A 35 8.74 3.46 3.75
CA ALA A 35 7.42 3.89 4.18
C ALA A 35 7.52 4.70 5.48
N THR A 36 6.66 5.72 5.61
CA THR A 36 6.64 6.57 6.79
C THR A 36 6.26 5.74 8.03
N PRO A 37 7.08 5.80 9.10
CA PRO A 37 6.72 5.25 10.40
C PRO A 37 5.45 5.88 10.96
N THR A 38 4.62 5.10 11.64
CA THR A 38 3.43 5.64 12.34
C THR A 38 3.74 6.12 13.75
N GLN A 39 4.92 5.77 14.30
CA GLN A 39 5.37 6.14 15.63
C GLN A 39 6.89 6.14 15.73
N SER A 40 7.42 6.69 16.82
CA SER A 40 8.82 6.53 17.21
C SER A 40 9.08 5.12 17.75
N PHE A 41 10.24 4.55 17.46
CA PHE A 41 10.58 3.19 17.86
C PHE A 41 11.66 3.12 18.94
N LYS A 42 11.57 2.09 19.78
CA LYS A 42 12.70 1.69 20.63
C LYS A 42 13.65 0.75 19.90
N SER A 43 13.11 -0.05 19.00
CA SER A 43 13.88 -1.02 18.22
C SER A 43 14.51 -0.42 16.98
N VAL A 44 15.66 -0.97 16.59
CA VAL A 44 16.37 -0.58 15.36
C VAL A 44 15.93 -1.43 14.17
N LYS A 45 15.60 -2.71 14.38
CA LYS A 45 15.22 -3.64 13.30
C LYS A 45 13.78 -3.40 12.86
N SER A 46 13.56 -3.29 11.55
CA SER A 46 12.25 -3.17 10.89
C SER A 46 11.23 -4.19 11.40
N THR A 47 11.64 -5.44 11.61
CA THR A 47 10.77 -6.51 12.12
C THR A 47 10.27 -6.25 13.53
N LEU A 48 11.09 -5.66 14.41
CA LEU A 48 10.68 -5.31 15.76
C LEU A 48 9.87 -4.00 15.79
N GLN A 49 10.24 -3.04 14.94
CA GLN A 49 9.46 -1.80 14.75
C GLN A 49 8.03 -2.11 14.30
N ALA A 50 7.86 -3.03 13.35
CA ALA A 50 6.55 -3.51 12.92
C ALA A 50 5.75 -4.13 14.08
N LEU A 51 6.39 -4.88 14.99
CA LEU A 51 5.70 -5.41 16.17
C LEU A 51 5.28 -4.29 17.13
N GLU A 52 6.09 -3.24 17.29
CA GLU A 52 5.73 -2.06 18.11
C GLU A 52 4.51 -1.33 17.52
N GLU A 53 4.37 -1.23 16.20
CA GLU A 53 3.18 -0.61 15.56
C GLU A 53 1.93 -1.51 15.63
N ILE A 54 2.12 -2.84 15.65
CA ILE A 54 1.02 -3.79 15.83
C ILE A 54 0.54 -3.75 17.29
N GLU A 55 1.45 -3.70 18.27
CA GLU A 55 1.08 -3.59 19.69
C GLU A 55 0.30 -2.29 19.96
N SER A 56 0.72 -1.16 19.36
CA SER A 56 0.03 0.13 19.50
C SER A 56 -1.30 0.20 18.76
N GLY A 57 -1.56 -0.73 17.83
CA GLY A 57 -2.77 -0.77 17.01
C GLY A 57 -2.74 0.18 15.81
N ASN A 58 -1.59 0.78 15.50
CA ASN A 58 -1.42 1.61 14.30
C ASN A 58 -1.41 0.76 13.02
N VAL A 59 -0.97 -0.50 13.13
CA VAL A 59 -0.94 -1.46 12.02
C VAL A 59 -1.85 -2.64 12.35
N VAL A 60 -2.92 -2.77 11.56
CA VAL A 60 -3.97 -3.79 11.78
C VAL A 60 -4.33 -4.54 10.51
N ILE A 61 -4.91 -5.72 10.67
CA ILE A 61 -5.56 -6.44 9.58
C ILE A 61 -6.92 -5.81 9.33
N HIS A 62 -7.22 -5.49 8.07
CA HIS A 62 -8.52 -4.94 7.69
C HIS A 62 -9.65 -5.93 8.08
N PRO A 63 -10.77 -5.48 8.66
CA PRO A 63 -11.87 -6.36 9.11
C PRO A 63 -12.46 -7.20 7.97
N ASP A 64 -12.47 -6.66 6.75
CA ASP A 64 -12.77 -7.43 5.53
C ASP A 64 -11.62 -7.34 4.51
N PRO A 65 -10.65 -8.29 4.56
CA PRO A 65 -9.55 -8.31 3.61
C PRO A 65 -10.00 -8.51 2.16
N SER A 66 -11.16 -9.13 1.93
CA SER A 66 -11.66 -9.42 0.58
C SER A 66 -12.17 -8.15 -0.08
N ALA A 67 -13.03 -7.39 0.62
CA ALA A 67 -13.51 -6.11 0.14
C ALA A 67 -12.38 -5.12 -0.12
N LYS A 68 -11.38 -5.05 0.78
CA LYS A 68 -10.20 -4.20 0.57
C LYS A 68 -9.46 -4.57 -0.72
N ARG A 69 -9.26 -5.86 -0.99
CA ARG A 69 -8.60 -6.32 -2.23
C ARG A 69 -9.43 -5.99 -3.47
N ALA A 70 -10.75 -6.15 -3.41
CA ALA A 70 -11.63 -5.80 -4.52
C ALA A 70 -11.59 -4.30 -4.82
N ALA A 71 -11.66 -3.45 -3.80
CA ALA A 71 -11.57 -2.00 -3.94
C ALA A 71 -10.24 -1.53 -4.54
N VAL A 72 -9.11 -2.12 -4.10
CA VAL A 72 -7.79 -1.81 -4.66
C VAL A 72 -7.71 -2.18 -6.15
N ARG A 73 -8.23 -3.36 -6.53
CA ARG A 73 -8.26 -3.79 -7.94
C ARG A 73 -9.12 -2.87 -8.80
N ALA A 74 -10.32 -2.54 -8.33
CA ALA A 74 -11.22 -1.62 -9.03
C ALA A 74 -10.58 -0.24 -9.23
N LYS A 75 -9.86 0.28 -8.22
CA LYS A 75 -9.14 1.56 -8.34
C LYS A 75 -8.03 1.51 -9.38
N ILE A 76 -7.24 0.43 -9.39
CA ILE A 76 -6.18 0.23 -10.39
C ILE A 76 -6.75 0.14 -11.80
N GLU A 77 -7.87 -0.57 -11.97
CA GLU A 77 -8.55 -0.70 -13.26
C GLU A 77 -9.12 0.64 -13.75
N ALA A 78 -9.79 1.39 -12.87
CA ALA A 78 -10.31 2.71 -13.18
C ALA A 78 -9.19 3.69 -13.55
N GLU A 79 -8.05 3.66 -12.84
CA GLU A 79 -6.89 4.50 -13.17
C GLU A 79 -6.27 4.13 -14.53
N ARG A 80 -6.23 2.83 -14.86
CA ARG A 80 -5.77 2.36 -16.17
C ARG A 80 -6.67 2.85 -17.30
N LEU A 81 -7.99 2.70 -17.15
CA LEU A 81 -8.97 3.16 -18.15
C LEU A 81 -8.90 4.69 -18.33
N ALA A 82 -8.75 5.44 -17.23
CA ALA A 82 -8.60 6.90 -17.30
C ALA A 82 -7.35 7.33 -18.07
N LYS A 83 -6.20 6.66 -17.84
CA LYS A 83 -4.97 6.91 -18.60
C LYS A 83 -5.12 6.56 -20.08
N GLU A 84 -5.75 5.43 -20.39
CA GLU A 84 -6.01 5.02 -21.79
C GLU A 84 -6.92 6.03 -22.52
N GLU A 85 -7.96 6.55 -21.86
CA GLU A 85 -8.83 7.60 -22.41
C GLU A 85 -8.12 8.93 -22.58
N GLU A 86 -7.29 9.34 -21.62
CA GLU A 86 -6.47 10.55 -21.69
C GLU A 86 -5.47 10.47 -22.85
N GLU A 87 -4.73 9.36 -22.97
CA GLU A 87 -3.83 9.10 -24.08
C GLU A 87 -4.54 9.14 -25.44
N ARG A 88 -5.76 8.60 -25.52
CA ARG A 88 -6.56 8.64 -26.75
C ARG A 88 -6.94 10.08 -27.12
N LYS A 89 -7.42 10.88 -26.16
CA LYS A 89 -7.77 12.29 -26.39
C LYS A 89 -6.57 13.11 -26.84
N ILE A 90 -5.41 12.90 -26.21
CA ILE A 90 -4.15 13.57 -26.59
C ILE A 90 -3.76 13.20 -28.03
N LYS A 91 -3.82 11.92 -28.39
CA LYS A 91 -3.51 11.47 -29.76
C LYS A 91 -4.48 12.05 -30.80
N GLU A 92 -5.77 12.11 -30.50
CA GLU A 92 -6.78 12.70 -31.38
C GLU A 92 -6.55 14.22 -31.57
N GLN A 93 -6.20 14.96 -30.51
CA GLN A 93 -5.83 16.38 -30.63
C GLN A 93 -4.58 16.59 -31.51
N ILE A 94 -3.52 15.81 -31.29
CA ILE A 94 -2.28 15.90 -32.08
C ILE A 94 -2.54 15.58 -33.56
N ALA A 95 -3.39 14.58 -33.86
CA ALA A 95 -3.74 14.23 -35.23
C ALA A 95 -4.48 15.38 -35.92
N LYS A 96 -5.45 15.99 -35.23
CA LYS A 96 -6.23 17.11 -35.76
C LYS A 96 -5.37 18.35 -36.01
N GLU A 97 -4.45 18.68 -35.09
CA GLU A 97 -3.52 19.80 -35.27
C GLU A 97 -2.60 19.59 -36.48
N LYS A 98 -2.13 18.36 -36.71
CA LYS A 98 -1.30 18.02 -37.89
C LYS A 98 -2.06 18.10 -39.20
N GLU A 99 -3.34 17.72 -39.22
CA GLU A 99 -4.19 17.86 -40.41
C GLU A 99 -4.44 19.34 -40.73
N GLU A 100 -4.72 20.18 -39.73
CA GLU A 100 -4.92 21.63 -39.90
C GLU A 100 -3.64 22.39 -40.34
N GLU A 101 -2.45 21.93 -39.95
CA GLU A 101 -1.18 22.46 -40.46
C GLU A 101 -0.88 22.01 -41.90
N GLY A 102 -1.27 20.80 -42.28
CA GLY A 102 -1.08 20.27 -43.63
C GLY A 102 -1.98 20.91 -44.69
N GLU A 103 -3.18 21.38 -44.31
CA GLU A 103 -4.12 22.08 -45.21
C GLU A 103 -3.74 23.55 -45.48
N LYS A 104 -2.79 24.12 -44.72
CA LYS A 104 -2.32 25.51 -44.85
C LYS A 104 -1.11 25.71 -45.78
N ILE A 105 -0.66 24.67 -46.47
CA ILE A 105 0.45 24.71 -47.46
C ILE A 105 -0.10 24.46 -48.86
#